data_AF-A0A923UJT6-F1
#
_entry.id   AF-A0A923UJT6-F1
#
_cell.length_a   1.000
_cell.length_b   1.000
_cell.length_c   1.000
_cell.angle_alpha   90.00
_cell.angle_beta   90.00
_cell.angle_gamma   90.00
#
_symmetry.space_group_name_H-M   'P 1'
#
loop_
_entity.id
_entity.type
_entity.pdbx_description
1 polymer ?
#
loop_
_entity_poly.entity_id
_entity_poly.type
_entity_poly.pdbx_seq_one_letter_code
_entity_poly.pdbx_strand_id
1 'polypeptide(L)'
;MKNYIIATLLIVLMSGKITWSQTKKPVTTKKSTTKAYPKTTNKTTTTTTTTTSSSAVKPPVVEKKTTTTTTTITPPQSIPTSTTTTQSSGPSKVGKVKEDKVEVVKEPKYKKIKTPSDVNGSSKRVKFGIRVEASQFISFETGEDVAFSPGLNAGLIINILLNETFAIQPEVLYAMGVQQSNEIAGSFEKLTTGSILTPITLDINLGKGSTKFMVKVGGYANYYLSSTYEEAVSTFKTSIAYDLTGTNRFSYGTVLGIGVKLNKSILIEARSFYDLKNTNNKSMVATLGIGYLF
;
A
#
# COMPACT_ATOMS: atom_id res chain seq x y z
N MET A 1 -27.95 -2.79 -26.90
CA MET A 1 -27.43 -1.51 -26.36
C MET A 1 -26.31 -1.88 -25.38
N LYS A 2 -25.07 -2.18 -25.77
CA LYS A 2 -24.00 -1.40 -26.41
C LYS A 2 -23.73 -0.02 -25.75
N ASN A 3 -22.65 -0.02 -24.96
CA ASN A 3 -21.66 1.03 -24.72
C ASN A 3 -21.89 2.03 -23.58
N TYR A 4 -20.74 2.43 -23.01
CA TYR A 4 -20.47 3.51 -22.03
C TYR A 4 -20.35 3.15 -20.55
N ILE A 5 -19.29 2.41 -20.17
CA ILE A 5 -18.58 2.67 -18.90
C ILE A 5 -17.06 2.44 -19.12
N ILE A 6 -16.43 3.32 -19.88
CA ILE A 6 -14.98 3.56 -19.83
C ILE A 6 -14.80 5.06 -20.06
N ALA A 7 -14.65 5.84 -18.98
CA ALA A 7 -13.94 7.13 -18.95
C ALA A 7 -14.33 7.94 -17.71
N THR A 8 -13.76 7.64 -16.54
CA THR A 8 -13.47 8.68 -15.52
C THR A 8 -12.41 8.15 -14.55
N LEU A 9 -11.16 8.12 -15.00
CA LEU A 9 -9.99 7.97 -14.11
C LEU A 9 -8.93 8.98 -14.53
N LEU A 10 -9.20 10.25 -14.23
CA LEU A 10 -8.21 11.30 -14.00
C LEU A 10 -8.98 12.53 -13.49
N ILE A 11 -8.34 13.34 -12.64
CA ILE A 11 -8.86 14.53 -11.94
C ILE A 11 -9.42 14.22 -10.54
N VAL A 12 -8.53 13.89 -9.61
CA VAL A 12 -8.55 14.47 -8.25
C VAL A 12 -7.10 14.63 -7.81
N LEU A 13 -6.49 15.77 -8.13
CA LEU A 13 -5.32 16.34 -7.47
C LEU A 13 -5.18 17.75 -8.06
N MET A 14 -5.85 18.71 -7.43
CA MET A 14 -5.56 20.16 -7.38
C MET A 14 -6.82 20.94 -6.97
N SER A 15 -7.21 20.82 -5.70
CA SER A 15 -8.14 21.75 -5.05
C SER A 15 -7.40 22.98 -4.50
N GLY A 16 -6.44 23.50 -5.26
CA GLY A 16 -5.81 24.79 -4.99
C GLY A 16 -6.60 25.87 -5.72
N LYS A 17 -7.32 26.72 -5.00
CA LYS A 17 -8.00 27.88 -5.57
C LYS A 17 -6.95 28.84 -6.15
N ILE A 18 -6.68 28.74 -7.44
CA ILE A 18 -5.92 29.73 -8.19
C ILE A 18 -6.92 30.82 -8.59
N THR A 19 -6.94 31.91 -7.83
CA THR A 19 -7.70 33.11 -8.18
C THR A 19 -6.99 33.83 -9.33
N TRP A 20 -7.54 33.72 -10.53
CA TRP A 20 -7.04 34.43 -11.70
C TRP A 20 -7.56 35.87 -11.67
N SER A 21 -6.75 36.82 -11.21
CA SER A 21 -7.05 38.25 -11.28
C SER A 21 -6.97 38.71 -12.74
N GLN A 22 -8.13 38.84 -13.40
CA GLN A 22 -8.22 39.50 -14.69
C GLN A 22 -8.14 41.02 -14.51
N THR A 23 -7.01 41.60 -14.92
CA THR A 23 -6.83 43.04 -15.07
C THR A 23 -7.68 43.53 -16.26
N LYS A 24 -8.86 44.08 -15.99
CA LYS A 24 -9.64 44.81 -17.01
C LYS A 24 -9.18 46.26 -17.09
N LYS A 25 -8.85 46.71 -18.31
CA LYS A 25 -8.55 48.10 -18.66
C LYS A 25 -9.77 49.02 -18.46
N PRO A 26 -9.56 50.31 -18.15
CA PRO A 26 -10.63 51.25 -17.86
C PRO A 26 -11.33 51.70 -19.16
N VAL A 27 -12.68 51.71 -19.13
CA VAL A 27 -13.50 52.38 -20.15
C VAL A 27 -14.30 53.48 -19.45
N THR A 28 -14.10 54.69 -19.94
CA THR A 28 -14.72 55.95 -19.51
C THR A 28 -16.10 56.15 -20.16
N THR A 29 -16.89 57.03 -19.54
CA THR A 29 -18.17 57.66 -19.99
C THR A 29 -19.43 56.77 -19.94
N LYS A 30 -20.62 57.20 -19.48
CA LYS A 30 -21.24 58.53 -19.33
C LYS A 30 -22.36 58.47 -18.27
N LYS A 31 -22.65 59.61 -17.61
CA LYS A 31 -23.83 59.86 -16.75
C LYS A 31 -25.15 59.62 -17.50
N SER A 32 -26.11 58.98 -16.83
CA SER A 32 -27.54 59.20 -17.08
C SER A 32 -28.37 58.94 -15.81
N THR A 33 -29.43 59.72 -15.70
CA THR A 33 -30.27 60.08 -14.56
C THR A 33 -31.43 59.13 -14.28
N THR A 34 -31.71 58.94 -12.99
CA THR A 34 -33.02 58.88 -12.31
C THR A 34 -34.08 57.87 -12.78
N LYS A 35 -34.46 56.94 -11.89
CA LYS A 35 -35.83 56.82 -11.33
C LYS A 35 -35.87 55.82 -10.18
N ALA A 36 -36.50 56.27 -9.09
CA ALA A 36 -36.76 55.52 -7.87
C ALA A 36 -38.00 54.63 -8.00
N TYR A 37 -37.97 53.44 -7.38
CA TYR A 37 -39.12 52.57 -7.06
C TYR A 37 -38.75 51.75 -5.79
N PRO A 38 -39.71 51.14 -5.07
CA PRO A 38 -39.88 51.35 -3.64
C PRO A 38 -39.37 50.15 -2.83
N LYS A 39 -39.09 50.43 -1.55
CA LYS A 39 -38.71 49.46 -0.52
C LYS A 39 -39.74 48.34 -0.39
N THR A 40 -39.30 47.10 -0.56
CA THR A 40 -40.00 45.90 -0.11
C THR A 40 -39.39 45.43 1.20
N THR A 41 -40.20 45.48 2.25
CA THR A 41 -39.85 45.07 3.62
C THR A 41 -39.99 43.55 3.74
N ASN A 42 -38.89 42.82 3.86
CA ASN A 42 -38.93 41.40 4.19
C ASN A 42 -39.04 41.22 5.71
N LYS A 43 -40.16 40.64 6.12
CA LYS A 43 -40.52 40.29 7.50
C LYS A 43 -39.80 39.01 7.90
N THR A 44 -38.88 39.12 8.84
CA THR A 44 -38.22 37.99 9.51
C THR A 44 -39.27 37.17 10.27
N THR A 45 -39.43 35.90 9.91
CA THR A 45 -40.26 34.94 10.66
C THR A 45 -39.32 34.11 11.53
N THR A 46 -39.37 34.35 12.84
CA THR A 46 -38.66 33.57 13.85
C THR A 46 -39.49 32.34 14.18
N THR A 47 -39.05 31.16 13.78
CA THR A 47 -39.67 29.89 14.18
C THR A 47 -39.02 29.42 15.49
N THR A 48 -39.77 29.51 16.58
CA THR A 48 -39.41 28.97 17.89
C THR A 48 -39.67 27.46 17.89
N THR A 49 -38.63 26.63 17.98
CA THR A 49 -38.77 25.18 18.19
C THR A 49 -38.80 24.90 19.69
N THR A 50 -39.96 24.45 20.18
CA THR A 50 -40.16 24.02 21.56
C THR A 50 -39.58 22.61 21.76
N THR A 51 -38.49 22.50 22.53
CA THR A 51 -37.99 21.24 23.07
C THR A 51 -38.94 20.72 24.15
N THR A 52 -39.57 19.57 23.89
CA THR A 52 -40.23 18.76 24.93
C THR A 52 -39.27 17.66 25.38
N SER A 53 -38.90 17.72 26.65
CA SER A 53 -38.15 16.69 27.37
C SER A 53 -39.05 15.48 27.62
N SER A 54 -38.73 14.31 27.05
CA SER A 54 -39.31 13.04 27.47
C SER A 54 -38.33 12.27 28.35
N SER A 55 -38.85 11.87 29.51
CA SER A 55 -38.19 11.22 30.63
C SER A 55 -37.40 9.96 30.31
N ALA A 56 -36.35 9.79 31.10
CA ALA A 56 -35.49 8.61 31.20
C ALA A 56 -36.28 7.33 31.53
N VAL A 57 -36.14 6.32 30.67
CA VAL A 57 -36.48 4.93 30.97
C VAL A 57 -35.16 4.17 31.12
N LYS A 58 -34.89 3.69 32.33
CA LYS A 58 -33.77 2.77 32.63
C LYS A 58 -33.97 1.45 31.85
N PRO A 59 -32.99 0.96 31.09
CA PRO A 59 -32.99 -0.44 30.65
C PRO A 59 -32.57 -1.37 31.80
N PRO A 60 -33.11 -2.61 31.85
CA PRO A 60 -32.82 -3.58 32.90
C PRO A 60 -31.42 -4.16 32.79
N VAL A 61 -30.79 -4.35 33.95
CA VAL A 61 -29.51 -5.03 34.14
C VAL A 61 -29.67 -6.50 33.75
N VAL A 62 -28.97 -6.93 32.70
CA VAL A 62 -28.82 -8.34 32.34
C VAL A 62 -27.47 -8.81 32.89
N GLU A 63 -27.50 -9.61 33.96
CA GLU A 63 -26.33 -10.33 34.48
C GLU A 63 -25.83 -11.33 33.44
N LYS A 64 -24.64 -11.07 32.88
CA LYS A 64 -23.95 -11.98 31.97
C LYS A 64 -23.08 -12.93 32.79
N LYS A 65 -23.54 -14.16 32.95
CA LYS A 65 -22.83 -15.28 33.58
C LYS A 65 -21.59 -15.66 32.75
N THR A 66 -20.41 -15.30 33.23
CA THR A 66 -19.12 -15.71 32.66
C THR A 66 -18.88 -17.20 32.93
N THR A 67 -18.87 -18.01 31.89
CA THR A 67 -18.44 -19.42 31.96
C THR A 67 -17.00 -19.50 31.46
N THR A 68 -16.06 -19.74 32.37
CA THR A 68 -14.65 -19.95 32.07
C THR A 68 -14.44 -21.42 31.68
N THR A 69 -14.26 -21.68 30.39
CA THR A 69 -13.83 -23.00 29.90
C THR A 69 -12.30 -23.05 29.90
N THR A 70 -11.73 -23.75 30.87
CA THR A 70 -10.29 -24.06 30.91
C THR A 70 -9.99 -25.19 29.93
N THR A 71 -9.41 -24.86 28.77
CA THR A 71 -8.88 -25.87 27.83
C THR A 71 -7.43 -26.19 28.21
N THR A 72 -7.21 -27.39 28.74
CA THR A 72 -5.88 -27.95 29.02
C THR A 72 -5.15 -28.21 27.70
N ILE A 73 -4.08 -27.47 27.44
CA ILE A 73 -3.21 -27.65 26.27
C ILE A 73 -2.18 -28.72 26.63
N THR A 74 -2.24 -29.86 25.93
CA THR A 74 -1.20 -30.90 26.02
C THR A 74 -0.05 -30.51 25.10
N PRO A 75 1.21 -30.44 25.59
CA PRO A 75 2.35 -30.08 24.74
C PRO A 75 2.65 -31.18 23.70
N PRO A 76 2.96 -30.82 22.44
CA PRO A 76 3.35 -31.79 21.43
C PRO A 76 4.73 -32.38 21.74
N GLN A 77 4.80 -33.71 21.75
CA GLN A 77 6.01 -34.53 21.84
C GLN A 77 7.03 -34.14 20.77
N SER A 78 8.26 -33.91 21.21
CA SER A 78 9.44 -33.75 20.36
C SER A 78 9.77 -35.07 19.65
N ILE A 79 9.87 -35.00 18.33
CA ILE A 79 10.37 -36.09 17.49
C ILE A 79 11.90 -36.06 17.54
N PRO A 80 12.59 -37.15 17.93
CA PRO A 80 14.04 -37.21 17.91
C PRO A 80 14.55 -37.47 16.48
N THR A 81 15.33 -36.53 15.94
CA THR A 81 16.09 -36.73 14.70
C THR A 81 17.37 -37.50 15.01
N SER A 82 17.42 -38.76 14.58
CA SER A 82 18.60 -39.62 14.65
C SER A 82 19.64 -39.23 13.59
N THR A 83 20.81 -38.77 14.03
CA THR A 83 22.01 -38.64 13.19
C THR A 83 22.72 -39.98 13.10
N THR A 84 22.65 -40.62 11.94
CA THR A 84 23.40 -41.85 11.64
C THR A 84 24.82 -41.47 11.19
N THR A 85 25.80 -41.61 12.09
CA THR A 85 27.23 -41.54 11.76
C THR A 85 27.71 -42.93 11.36
N THR A 86 28.05 -43.12 10.09
CA THR A 86 28.66 -44.35 9.57
C THR A 86 30.13 -44.42 10.00
N GLN A 87 30.40 -45.39 10.86
CA GLN A 87 31.73 -45.80 11.33
C GLN A 87 32.35 -46.72 10.26
N SER A 88 33.46 -46.29 9.65
CA SER A 88 34.24 -47.13 8.74
C SER A 88 35.45 -47.73 9.46
N SER A 89 35.52 -49.05 9.43
CA SER A 89 36.61 -49.93 9.82
C SER A 89 37.95 -49.58 9.14
N GLY A 90 39.07 -49.87 9.83
CA GLY A 90 40.44 -49.88 9.28
C GLY A 90 40.62 -50.87 8.10
N PRO A 91 41.84 -51.13 7.57
CA PRO A 91 43.05 -51.43 8.37
C PRO A 91 44.41 -51.00 7.73
N SER A 92 45.49 -51.42 8.39
CA SER A 92 46.77 -51.91 7.81
C SER A 92 48.00 -50.99 7.68
N LYS A 93 49.02 -51.44 8.43
CA LYS A 93 50.42 -51.70 8.07
C LYS A 93 51.29 -50.57 7.49
N VAL A 94 52.15 -50.13 8.40
CA VAL A 94 53.48 -49.53 8.24
C VAL A 94 54.25 -50.12 7.04
N GLY A 95 54.62 -49.23 6.11
CA GLY A 95 55.52 -49.48 4.99
C GLY A 95 56.34 -48.24 4.66
N LYS A 96 57.65 -48.43 4.58
CA LYS A 96 58.78 -47.50 4.37
C LYS A 96 58.52 -46.21 3.59
N VAL A 97 59.06 -45.14 4.17
CA VAL A 97 59.41 -43.84 3.59
C VAL A 97 60.18 -43.99 2.27
N LYS A 98 59.68 -43.35 1.21
CA LYS A 98 60.44 -42.88 0.06
C LYS A 98 60.22 -41.39 -0.08
N GLU A 99 61.33 -40.68 -0.18
CA GLU A 99 61.45 -39.24 -0.31
C GLU A 99 61.18 -38.86 -1.76
N ASP A 100 59.96 -38.41 -2.06
CA ASP A 100 59.59 -37.89 -3.38
C ASP A 100 59.26 -36.39 -3.30
N LYS A 101 60.13 -35.63 -3.96
CA LYS A 101 60.01 -34.32 -4.61
C LYS A 101 58.71 -33.53 -4.32
N VAL A 102 58.88 -32.40 -3.65
CA VAL A 102 57.87 -31.35 -3.44
C VAL A 102 57.32 -30.87 -4.79
N GLU A 103 56.10 -31.28 -5.11
CA GLU A 103 55.30 -30.70 -6.20
C GLU A 103 54.44 -29.58 -5.61
N VAL A 104 54.63 -28.36 -6.13
CA VAL A 104 53.92 -27.14 -5.72
C VAL A 104 52.43 -27.34 -5.93
N VAL A 105 51.69 -27.49 -4.83
CA VAL A 105 50.23 -27.55 -4.81
C VAL A 105 49.69 -26.23 -5.38
N LYS A 106 49.26 -26.26 -6.64
CA LYS A 106 48.50 -25.16 -7.24
C LYS A 106 47.19 -25.01 -6.48
N GLU A 107 46.97 -23.85 -5.88
CA GLU A 107 45.72 -23.50 -5.21
C GLU A 107 44.52 -23.84 -6.13
N PRO A 108 43.48 -24.49 -5.60
CA PRO A 108 42.25 -24.70 -6.35
C PRO A 108 41.66 -23.32 -6.65
N LYS A 109 41.72 -22.91 -7.92
CA LYS A 109 41.01 -21.72 -8.39
C LYS A 109 39.53 -21.91 -8.08
N TYR A 110 39.04 -21.22 -7.05
CA TYR A 110 37.63 -21.11 -6.76
C TYR A 110 36.93 -20.69 -8.05
N LYS A 111 36.09 -21.58 -8.60
CA LYS A 111 35.18 -21.22 -9.67
C LYS A 111 34.31 -20.09 -9.11
N LYS A 112 34.56 -18.86 -9.57
CA LYS A 112 33.68 -17.72 -9.34
C LYS A 112 32.26 -18.20 -9.58
N ILE A 113 31.43 -18.11 -8.54
CA ILE A 113 30.00 -18.35 -8.64
C ILE A 113 29.52 -17.41 -9.75
N LYS A 114 29.11 -17.98 -10.87
CA LYS A 114 28.60 -17.21 -12.00
C LYS A 114 27.31 -16.54 -11.55
N THR A 115 27.34 -15.23 -11.42
CA THR A 115 26.13 -14.41 -11.39
C THR A 115 25.32 -14.70 -12.66
N PRO A 116 23.98 -14.72 -12.63
CA PRO A 116 23.13 -15.06 -13.78
C PRO A 116 23.25 -14.14 -15.02
N SER A 117 24.18 -13.19 -15.01
CA SER A 117 24.40 -12.20 -16.08
C SER A 117 25.03 -12.78 -17.36
N ASP A 118 25.56 -14.00 -17.34
CA ASP A 118 26.34 -14.57 -18.45
C ASP A 118 25.55 -15.49 -19.40
N VAL A 119 24.21 -15.46 -19.37
CA VAL A 119 23.39 -16.09 -20.43
C VAL A 119 23.15 -15.08 -21.55
N ASN A 120 24.06 -15.16 -22.51
CA ASN A 120 24.13 -14.45 -23.79
C ASN A 120 22.74 -14.14 -24.39
N GLY A 121 22.26 -12.90 -24.25
CA GLY A 121 21.01 -12.39 -24.84
C GLY A 121 19.85 -12.05 -23.87
N SER A 122 19.87 -12.58 -22.65
CA SER A 122 18.73 -12.45 -21.70
C SER A 122 18.84 -11.28 -20.71
N SER A 123 20.05 -10.72 -20.51
CA SER A 123 20.31 -9.68 -19.50
C SER A 123 19.63 -8.34 -19.76
N LYS A 124 19.25 -8.03 -21.01
CA LYS A 124 18.47 -6.82 -21.33
C LYS A 124 16.97 -6.95 -21.05
N ARG A 125 16.47 -8.17 -20.81
CA ARG A 125 15.04 -8.43 -20.59
C ARG A 125 14.64 -8.34 -19.13
N VAL A 126 15.56 -8.57 -18.20
CA VAL A 126 15.28 -8.51 -16.76
C VAL A 126 16.05 -7.34 -16.17
N LYS A 127 15.34 -6.42 -15.54
CA LYS A 127 15.92 -5.30 -14.80
C LYS A 127 15.53 -5.41 -13.33
N PHE A 128 16.45 -5.05 -12.46
CA PHE A 128 16.19 -4.96 -11.02
C PHE A 128 16.12 -3.50 -10.63
N GLY A 129 15.47 -3.19 -9.53
CA GLY A 129 15.34 -1.82 -9.10
C GLY A 129 14.87 -1.65 -7.67
N ILE A 130 14.84 -0.39 -7.27
CA ILE A 130 14.26 0.07 -6.01
C ILE A 130 13.10 1.01 -6.29
N ARG A 131 12.20 1.11 -5.32
CA ARG A 131 11.01 1.97 -5.39
C ARG A 131 10.66 2.53 -4.02
N VAL A 132 10.16 3.76 -4.02
CA VAL A 132 9.54 4.42 -2.86
C VAL A 132 8.23 5.07 -3.30
N GLU A 133 7.19 4.98 -2.47
CA GLU A 133 5.87 5.54 -2.76
C GLU A 133 5.25 6.17 -1.52
N ALA A 134 4.58 7.30 -1.71
CA ALA A 134 3.63 7.82 -0.74
C ALA A 134 2.25 7.21 -1.04
N SER A 135 1.51 6.84 0.00
CA SER A 135 0.16 6.29 -0.11
C SER A 135 -0.87 7.11 0.66
N GLN A 136 -2.12 7.09 0.20
CA GLN A 136 -3.27 7.67 0.87
C GLN A 136 -4.41 6.66 0.83
N PHE A 137 -4.99 6.39 2.00
CA PHE A 137 -6.19 5.55 2.12
C PHE A 137 -7.45 6.34 1.73
N ILE A 138 -8.34 5.73 0.96
CA ILE A 138 -9.59 6.33 0.50
C ILE A 138 -10.71 5.32 0.77
N SER A 139 -11.70 5.73 1.58
CA SER A 139 -12.96 5.00 1.74
C SER A 139 -14.02 5.63 0.84
N PHE A 140 -14.87 4.79 0.24
CA PHE A 140 -16.01 5.22 -0.58
C PHE A 140 -17.34 5.11 0.16
N GLU A 141 -17.30 4.85 1.46
CA GLU A 141 -18.50 4.68 2.27
C GLU A 141 -19.20 6.02 2.50
N THR A 142 -20.53 6.03 2.32
CA THR A 142 -21.33 7.25 2.42
C THR A 142 -21.60 7.55 3.89
N GLY A 143 -20.92 8.55 4.46
CA GLY A 143 -21.16 9.02 5.84
C GLY A 143 -19.95 8.99 6.76
N GLU A 144 -18.84 8.38 6.34
CA GLU A 144 -17.56 8.45 7.05
C GLU A 144 -16.60 9.37 6.29
N ASP A 145 -16.42 10.60 6.79
CA ASP A 145 -15.32 11.43 6.32
C ASP A 145 -14.02 10.84 6.87
N VAL A 146 -13.29 10.12 6.01
CA VAL A 146 -11.95 9.63 6.33
C VAL A 146 -10.98 10.81 6.34
N ALA A 147 -10.27 10.98 7.45
CA ALA A 147 -9.26 12.01 7.58
C ALA A 147 -8.05 11.71 6.67
N PHE A 148 -7.19 12.71 6.48
CA PHE A 148 -5.91 12.51 5.81
C PHE A 148 -5.15 11.34 6.45
N SER A 149 -4.82 10.33 5.64
CA SER A 149 -4.42 8.99 6.08
C SER A 149 -3.19 8.56 5.28
N PRO A 150 -2.02 9.15 5.59
CA PRO A 150 -0.81 8.97 4.82
C PRO A 150 -0.15 7.63 5.11
N GLY A 151 0.62 7.15 4.13
CA GLY A 151 1.52 6.02 4.28
C GLY A 151 2.74 6.14 3.38
N LEU A 152 3.68 5.24 3.59
CA LEU A 152 4.94 5.15 2.87
C LEU A 152 5.23 3.69 2.55
N ASN A 153 5.57 3.43 1.30
CA ASN A 153 5.97 2.12 0.81
C ASN A 153 7.38 2.20 0.25
N ALA A 154 8.22 1.20 0.52
CA ALA A 154 9.55 1.12 -0.08
C ALA A 154 9.96 -0.33 -0.32
N GLY A 155 10.69 -0.60 -1.39
CA GLY A 155 11.18 -1.95 -1.63
C GLY A 155 11.80 -2.18 -2.99
N LEU A 156 11.75 -3.44 -3.40
CA LEU A 156 12.43 -3.96 -4.58
C LEU A 156 11.44 -4.21 -5.70
N ILE A 157 11.89 -3.94 -6.92
CA ILE A 157 11.13 -4.17 -8.14
C ILE A 157 11.96 -4.99 -9.13
N ILE A 158 11.31 -5.87 -9.87
CA ILE A 158 11.91 -6.59 -10.99
C ILE A 158 11.05 -6.28 -12.22
N ASN A 159 11.64 -5.80 -13.30
CA ASN A 159 10.93 -5.53 -14.55
C ASN A 159 11.38 -6.54 -15.62
N ILE A 160 10.49 -7.44 -16.01
CA ILE A 160 10.73 -8.50 -16.99
C ILE A 160 10.05 -8.11 -18.30
N LEU A 161 10.82 -7.58 -19.24
CA LEU A 161 10.35 -7.22 -20.57
C LEU A 161 10.07 -8.49 -21.38
N LEU A 162 8.79 -8.72 -21.68
CA LEU A 162 8.36 -9.78 -22.58
C LEU A 162 8.62 -9.37 -24.04
N ASN A 163 8.30 -8.12 -24.36
CA ASN A 163 8.60 -7.46 -25.63
C ASN A 163 8.66 -5.94 -25.43
N GLU A 164 8.65 -5.16 -26.53
CA GLU A 164 8.75 -3.69 -26.44
C GLU A 164 7.53 -3.02 -25.79
N THR A 165 6.38 -3.68 -25.87
CA THR A 165 5.07 -3.22 -25.38
C THR A 165 4.77 -3.80 -24.00
N PHE A 166 4.97 -5.10 -23.78
CA PHE A 166 4.56 -5.77 -22.56
C PHE A 166 5.75 -6.11 -21.65
N ALA A 167 5.58 -5.87 -20.35
CA ALA A 167 6.49 -6.33 -19.31
C ALA A 167 5.70 -6.85 -18.10
N ILE A 168 6.27 -7.81 -17.37
CA ILE A 168 5.74 -8.23 -16.06
C ILE A 168 6.61 -7.60 -14.99
N GLN A 169 5.99 -7.07 -13.94
CA GLN A 169 6.69 -6.42 -12.85
C GLN A 169 6.23 -6.97 -11.50
N PRO A 170 6.89 -8.02 -10.97
CA PRO A 170 6.75 -8.37 -9.57
C PRO A 170 7.54 -7.41 -8.68
N GLU A 171 6.98 -7.10 -7.52
CA GLU A 171 7.60 -6.25 -6.50
C GLU A 171 7.43 -6.85 -5.11
N VAL A 172 8.30 -6.45 -4.19
CA VAL A 172 8.17 -6.70 -2.76
C VAL A 172 8.45 -5.40 -2.03
N LEU A 173 7.43 -4.89 -1.35
CA LEU A 173 7.44 -3.59 -0.69
C LEU A 173 7.17 -3.79 0.80
N TYR A 174 7.93 -3.10 1.64
CA TYR A 174 7.51 -2.82 3.00
C TYR A 174 6.58 -1.61 2.97
N ALA A 175 5.36 -1.79 3.45
CA ALA A 175 4.30 -0.80 3.42
C ALA A 175 3.90 -0.40 4.84
N MET A 176 3.93 0.90 5.11
CA MET A 176 3.48 1.50 6.35
C MET A 176 2.32 2.43 6.05
N GLY A 177 1.24 2.33 6.82
CA GLY A 177 0.06 3.18 6.63
C GLY A 177 -0.54 3.62 7.96
N VAL A 178 -1.05 4.83 7.98
CA VAL A 178 -1.90 5.35 9.06
C VAL A 178 -3.27 5.62 8.48
N GLN A 179 -4.30 5.03 9.05
CA GLN A 179 -5.70 5.38 8.80
C GLN A 179 -6.20 6.13 10.02
N GLN A 180 -6.83 7.27 9.81
CA GLN A 180 -7.34 8.10 10.90
C GLN A 180 -8.78 8.51 10.59
N SER A 181 -9.65 8.39 11.60
CA SER A 181 -11.00 8.98 11.54
C SER A 181 -10.93 10.47 11.84
N ASN A 182 -11.90 11.22 11.34
CA ASN A 182 -11.99 12.65 11.66
C ASN A 182 -12.11 12.87 13.16
N GLU A 183 -11.36 13.85 13.68
CA GLU A 183 -11.43 14.23 15.08
C GLU A 183 -12.74 14.97 15.37
N ILE A 184 -13.57 14.41 16.26
CA ILE A 184 -14.81 15.04 16.72
C ILE A 184 -14.69 15.27 18.23
N ALA A 185 -14.68 16.55 18.63
CA ALA A 185 -14.62 16.96 20.04
C ALA A 185 -13.45 16.32 20.84
N GLY A 186 -12.27 16.23 20.23
CA GLY A 186 -11.08 15.64 20.86
C GLY A 186 -11.06 14.11 20.86
N SER A 187 -12.00 13.47 20.17
CA SER A 187 -12.06 12.01 20.01
C SER A 187 -11.63 11.63 18.60
N PHE A 188 -10.71 10.66 18.48
CA PHE A 188 -10.26 10.13 17.19
C PHE A 188 -9.91 8.65 17.31
N GLU A 189 -9.99 7.96 16.18
CA GLU A 189 -9.50 6.60 16.00
C GLU A 189 -8.35 6.63 15.00
N LYS A 190 -7.28 5.90 15.31
CA LYS A 190 -6.09 5.84 14.48
C LYS A 190 -5.58 4.41 14.41
N LEU A 191 -5.53 3.88 13.21
CA LEU A 191 -5.00 2.56 12.89
C LEU A 191 -3.66 2.72 12.19
N THR A 192 -2.58 2.29 12.83
CA THR A 192 -1.24 2.24 12.24
C THR A 192 -0.93 0.80 11.84
N THR A 193 -0.47 0.60 10.61
CA THR A 193 -0.18 -0.74 10.06
C THR A 193 1.21 -0.81 9.46
N GLY A 194 1.86 -1.95 9.64
CA GLY A 194 3.08 -2.34 8.93
C GLY A 194 2.84 -3.66 8.21
N SER A 195 3.25 -3.76 6.95
CA SER A 195 2.96 -4.93 6.11
C SER A 195 3.99 -5.16 5.02
N ILE A 196 3.98 -6.37 4.46
CA ILE A 196 4.72 -6.75 3.25
C ILE A 196 3.72 -6.84 2.10
N LEU A 197 3.83 -5.90 1.17
CA LEU A 197 2.98 -5.76 0.00
C LEU A 197 3.72 -6.30 -1.23
N THR A 198 3.08 -7.23 -1.94
CA THR A 198 3.66 -7.95 -3.09
C THR A 198 2.77 -7.83 -4.33
N PRO A 199 2.85 -6.71 -5.07
CA PRO A 199 2.12 -6.56 -6.32
C PRO A 199 2.84 -7.29 -7.46
N ILE A 200 2.04 -7.82 -8.38
CA ILE A 200 2.49 -8.39 -9.65
C ILE A 200 1.67 -7.74 -10.76
N THR A 201 2.31 -6.89 -11.56
CA THR A 201 1.63 -6.14 -12.64
C THR A 201 2.05 -6.60 -14.03
N LEU A 202 1.11 -6.54 -14.96
CA LEU A 202 1.36 -6.45 -16.37
C LEU A 202 1.44 -4.98 -16.76
N ASP A 203 2.57 -4.60 -17.34
CA ASP A 203 2.89 -3.25 -17.77
C ASP A 203 2.75 -3.16 -19.30
N ILE A 204 1.85 -2.30 -19.75
CA ILE A 204 1.63 -1.95 -21.16
C ILE A 204 2.36 -0.64 -21.42
N ASN A 205 3.52 -0.73 -22.05
CA ASN A 205 4.37 0.38 -22.44
C ASN A 205 3.89 0.96 -23.78
N LEU A 206 3.48 2.22 -23.76
CA LEU A 206 3.02 3.01 -24.89
C LEU A 206 4.11 4.01 -25.29
N GLY A 207 4.35 4.12 -26.60
CA GLY A 207 5.35 5.01 -27.17
C GLY A 207 6.68 4.33 -27.53
N LYS A 208 7.58 5.09 -28.17
CA LYS A 208 8.90 4.63 -28.63
C LYS A 208 10.00 5.51 -28.05
N GLY A 209 11.20 4.95 -27.92
CA GLY A 209 12.39 5.69 -27.50
C GLY A 209 12.74 5.57 -26.00
N SER A 210 13.25 6.65 -25.43
CA SER A 210 13.75 6.75 -24.04
C SER A 210 12.63 6.98 -23.02
N THR A 211 11.55 7.64 -23.44
CA THR A 211 10.37 7.93 -22.61
C THR A 211 9.22 7.04 -23.06
N LYS A 212 8.64 6.27 -22.13
CA LYS A 212 7.48 5.42 -22.38
C LYS A 212 6.38 5.70 -21.35
N PHE A 213 5.16 5.91 -21.81
CA PHE A 213 4.00 5.90 -20.93
C PHE A 213 3.64 4.46 -20.60
N MET A 214 3.10 4.22 -19.42
CA MET A 214 2.81 2.88 -18.93
C MET A 214 1.41 2.83 -18.36
N VAL A 215 0.66 1.81 -18.75
CA VAL A 215 -0.57 1.39 -18.05
C VAL A 215 -0.26 0.08 -17.34
N LYS A 216 -0.66 -0.03 -16.08
CA LYS A 216 -0.38 -1.18 -15.23
C LYS A 216 -1.67 -1.78 -14.74
N VAL A 217 -1.77 -3.10 -14.81
CA VAL A 217 -2.88 -3.86 -14.25
C VAL A 217 -2.36 -5.16 -13.66
N GLY A 218 -2.88 -5.56 -12.51
CA GLY A 218 -2.39 -6.75 -11.85
C GLY A 218 -3.13 -7.11 -10.58
N GLY A 219 -2.54 -8.05 -9.86
CA GLY A 219 -2.97 -8.44 -8.52
C GLY A 219 -1.92 -8.05 -7.48
N TYR A 220 -2.31 -8.08 -6.22
CA TYR A 220 -1.36 -8.03 -5.11
C TYR A 220 -1.78 -8.98 -4.01
N ALA A 221 -0.79 -9.38 -3.22
CA ALA A 221 -0.99 -9.96 -1.90
C ALA A 221 -0.32 -9.05 -0.86
N ASN A 222 -0.94 -8.91 0.30
CA ASN A 222 -0.43 -8.12 1.41
C ASN A 222 -0.43 -8.97 2.69
N TYR A 223 0.65 -8.87 3.45
CA TYR A 223 0.81 -9.59 4.72
C TYR A 223 1.13 -8.60 5.85
N TYR A 224 0.18 -8.41 6.76
CA TYR A 224 0.31 -7.52 7.91
C TYR A 224 1.29 -8.11 8.94
N LEU A 225 2.31 -7.32 9.28
CA LEU A 225 3.29 -7.64 10.33
C LEU A 225 2.88 -7.03 11.67
N SER A 226 2.27 -5.85 11.63
CA SER A 226 1.83 -5.12 12.82
C SER A 226 0.58 -4.31 12.54
N SER A 227 -0.25 -4.17 13.58
CA SER A 227 -1.41 -3.31 13.58
C SER A 227 -1.60 -2.76 14.99
N THR A 228 -1.58 -1.44 15.11
CA THR A 228 -1.80 -0.73 16.37
C THR A 228 -3.00 0.17 16.19
N TYR A 229 -3.96 0.04 17.10
CA TYR A 229 -5.14 0.88 17.16
C TYR A 229 -5.07 1.79 18.37
N GLU A 230 -5.18 3.08 18.10
CA GLU A 230 -5.23 4.13 19.08
C GLU A 230 -6.61 4.74 19.04
N GLU A 231 -7.27 4.78 20.19
CA GLU A 231 -8.53 5.48 20.39
C GLU A 231 -8.30 6.57 21.43
N ALA A 232 -8.71 7.78 21.10
CA ALA A 232 -8.77 8.88 22.04
C ALA A 232 -10.22 9.27 22.24
N VAL A 233 -10.62 9.47 23.50
CA VAL A 233 -11.91 10.04 23.89
C VAL A 233 -11.65 11.17 24.86
N SER A 234 -11.76 12.41 24.38
CA SER A 234 -11.40 13.63 25.12
C SER A 234 -9.95 13.59 25.65
N THR A 235 -9.73 13.58 26.97
CA THR A 235 -8.39 13.52 27.58
C THR A 235 -7.83 12.11 27.73
N PHE A 236 -8.64 11.08 27.51
CA PHE A 236 -8.22 9.68 27.65
C PHE A 236 -7.70 9.14 26.32
N LYS A 237 -6.52 8.52 26.36
CA LYS A 237 -5.92 7.84 25.21
C LYS A 237 -5.68 6.37 25.56
N THR A 238 -6.18 5.49 24.71
CA THR A 238 -5.97 4.05 24.81
C THR A 238 -5.25 3.59 23.55
N SER A 239 -4.18 2.82 23.72
CA SER A 239 -3.45 2.20 22.60
C SER A 239 -3.47 0.70 22.79
N ILE A 240 -3.96 -0.01 21.78
CA ILE A 240 -4.08 -1.46 21.77
C ILE A 240 -3.33 -1.97 20.54
N ALA A 241 -2.30 -2.78 20.78
CA ALA A 241 -1.71 -3.58 19.72
C ALA A 241 -2.69 -4.70 19.36
N TYR A 242 -3.19 -4.71 18.13
CA TYR A 242 -4.03 -5.80 17.66
C TYR A 242 -3.15 -7.02 17.41
N ASP A 243 -3.46 -8.12 18.08
CA ASP A 243 -2.89 -9.41 17.71
C ASP A 243 -3.54 -9.87 16.39
N LEU A 244 -2.82 -9.61 15.31
CA LEU A 244 -3.19 -10.11 14.00
C LEU A 244 -3.12 -11.64 14.09
N THR A 245 -4.24 -12.34 14.20
CA THR A 245 -4.27 -13.82 14.24
C THR A 245 -4.99 -14.39 13.02
N GLY A 246 -4.53 -15.56 12.57
CA GLY A 246 -5.15 -16.32 11.49
C GLY A 246 -5.28 -15.55 10.16
N THR A 247 -6.51 -15.50 9.63
CA THR A 247 -6.84 -14.95 8.31
C THR A 247 -6.79 -13.42 8.23
N ASN A 248 -6.64 -12.72 9.37
CA ASN A 248 -6.58 -11.25 9.39
C ASN A 248 -5.20 -10.69 9.00
N ARG A 249 -4.16 -11.53 8.99
CA ARG A 249 -2.83 -11.14 8.51
C ARG A 249 -2.73 -11.00 7.00
N PHE A 250 -3.63 -11.64 6.25
CA PHE A 250 -3.55 -11.70 4.81
C PHE A 250 -4.66 -10.89 4.15
N SER A 251 -4.30 -10.07 3.17
CA SER A 251 -5.23 -9.48 2.21
C SER A 251 -4.70 -9.66 0.78
N TYR A 252 -5.61 -9.56 -0.17
CA TYR A 252 -5.30 -9.64 -1.59
C TYR A 252 -6.27 -8.78 -2.36
N GLY A 253 -5.86 -8.38 -3.56
CA GLY A 253 -6.67 -7.50 -4.36
C GLY A 253 -6.12 -7.28 -5.75
N THR A 254 -6.65 -6.24 -6.40
CA THR A 254 -6.19 -5.81 -7.71
C THR A 254 -5.45 -4.49 -7.60
N VAL A 255 -4.54 -4.28 -8.55
CA VAL A 255 -3.81 -3.03 -8.69
C VAL A 255 -4.00 -2.50 -10.10
N LEU A 256 -4.30 -1.21 -10.22
CA LEU A 256 -4.38 -0.46 -11.45
C LEU A 256 -3.44 0.73 -11.34
N GLY A 257 -2.70 1.06 -12.40
CA GLY A 257 -1.80 2.19 -12.36
C GLY A 257 -1.50 2.78 -13.72
N ILE A 258 -0.97 3.99 -13.68
CA ILE A 258 -0.43 4.70 -14.83
C ILE A 258 0.93 5.26 -14.46
N GLY A 259 1.80 5.46 -15.43
CA GLY A 259 3.10 6.06 -15.16
C GLY A 259 3.90 6.41 -16.39
N VAL A 260 5.10 6.89 -16.15
CA VAL A 260 6.08 7.21 -17.17
C VAL A 260 7.43 6.61 -16.79
N LYS A 261 8.07 5.97 -17.76
CA LYS A 261 9.43 5.44 -17.68
C LYS A 261 10.34 6.38 -18.46
N LEU A 262 11.21 7.10 -17.75
CA LEU A 262 12.18 8.04 -18.29
C LEU A 262 13.56 7.36 -18.42
N ASN A 263 14.23 7.58 -19.54
CA ASN A 263 15.57 7.06 -19.83
C ASN A 263 15.70 5.54 -19.62
N LYS A 264 14.60 4.79 -19.77
CA LYS A 264 14.52 3.34 -19.53
C LYS A 264 14.87 2.88 -18.09
N SER A 265 15.04 3.80 -17.14
CA SER A 265 15.49 3.49 -15.77
C SER A 265 14.64 4.15 -14.70
N ILE A 266 14.25 5.42 -14.86
CA ILE A 266 13.46 6.13 -13.86
C ILE A 266 11.99 5.84 -14.10
N LEU A 267 11.26 5.48 -13.05
CA LEU A 267 9.82 5.24 -13.06
C LEU A 267 9.14 6.30 -12.21
N ILE A 268 8.08 6.91 -12.75
CA ILE A 268 7.18 7.78 -11.98
C ILE A 268 5.78 7.23 -12.20
N GLU A 269 5.10 6.81 -11.13
CA GLU A 269 3.89 6.00 -11.24
C GLU A 269 2.85 6.43 -10.21
N ALA A 270 1.59 6.49 -10.65
CA ALA A 270 0.42 6.58 -9.78
C ALA A 270 -0.32 5.25 -9.83
N ARG A 271 -0.63 4.67 -8.67
CA ARG A 271 -1.29 3.37 -8.56
C ARG A 271 -2.49 3.45 -7.63
N SER A 272 -3.41 2.53 -7.82
CA SER A 272 -4.58 2.32 -6.99
C SER A 272 -4.69 0.83 -6.67
N PHE A 273 -4.82 0.51 -5.40
CA PHE A 273 -4.97 -0.84 -4.88
C PHE A 273 -6.40 -1.00 -4.35
N TYR A 274 -7.09 -2.04 -4.81
CA TYR A 274 -8.45 -2.38 -4.40
C TYR A 274 -8.44 -3.74 -3.71
N ASP A 275 -8.77 -3.77 -2.42
CA ASP A 275 -8.90 -5.03 -1.69
C ASP A 275 -10.12 -5.82 -2.19
N LEU A 276 -9.93 -7.11 -2.43
CA LEU A 276 -10.98 -8.04 -2.85
C LEU A 276 -11.47 -8.94 -1.69
N LYS A 277 -10.92 -8.76 -0.50
CA LYS A 277 -11.40 -9.45 0.69
C LYS A 277 -12.83 -8.99 0.98
N ASN A 278 -13.71 -9.93 1.31
CA ASN A 278 -15.15 -9.69 1.44
C ASN A 278 -15.48 -8.89 2.72
N THR A 279 -15.16 -7.60 2.70
CA THR A 279 -15.60 -6.60 3.67
C THR A 279 -16.70 -5.77 3.04
N ASN A 280 -17.77 -5.50 3.80
CA ASN A 280 -18.87 -4.64 3.36
C ASN A 280 -18.38 -3.25 2.92
N ASN A 281 -17.19 -2.87 3.37
CA ASN A 281 -16.59 -1.56 3.15
C ASN A 281 -15.54 -1.71 2.04
N LYS A 282 -15.78 -1.04 0.91
CA LYS A 282 -14.84 -0.99 -0.22
C LYS A 282 -13.81 0.09 0.05
N SER A 283 -12.60 -0.33 0.37
CA SER A 283 -11.44 0.54 0.52
C SER A 283 -10.56 0.56 -0.73
N MET A 284 -9.88 1.68 -0.93
CA MET A 284 -8.87 1.84 -1.95
C MET A 284 -7.65 2.55 -1.37
N VAL A 285 -6.45 2.13 -1.78
CA VAL A 285 -5.22 2.85 -1.47
C VAL A 285 -4.67 3.44 -2.75
N ALA A 286 -4.60 4.77 -2.82
CA ALA A 286 -3.93 5.46 -3.91
C ALA A 286 -2.45 5.66 -3.53
N THR A 287 -1.53 5.43 -4.47
CA THR A 287 -0.10 5.66 -4.26
C THR A 287 0.50 6.50 -5.39
N LEU A 288 1.52 7.28 -5.04
CA LEU A 288 2.37 8.00 -5.97
C LEU A 288 3.82 7.65 -5.65
N GLY A 289 4.53 7.10 -6.63
CA GLY A 289 5.83 6.49 -6.44
C GLY A 289 6.88 6.90 -7.47
N ILE A 290 8.13 6.81 -7.04
CA ILE A 290 9.31 6.95 -7.88
C ILE A 290 10.14 5.68 -7.73
N GLY A 291 10.65 5.15 -8.84
CA GLY A 291 11.53 3.99 -8.87
C GLY A 291 12.73 4.17 -9.79
N TYR A 292 13.74 3.35 -9.57
CA TYR A 292 14.94 3.30 -10.39
C TYR A 292 15.28 1.85 -10.75
N LEU A 293 15.43 1.58 -12.05
CA LEU A 293 15.85 0.29 -12.60
C LEU A 293 17.32 0.34 -13.03
N PHE A 294 18.11 -0.59 -12.51
CA PHE A 294 19.49 -0.89 -12.87
C PHE A 294 19.57 -1.70 -14.18
#